data_AF-A0A2R2MSE2-F1
#
_entry.id   AF-A0A2R2MSE2-F1
#
_cell.length_a   1.000
_cell.length_b   1.000
_cell.length_c   1.000
_cell.angle_alpha   90.00
_cell.angle_beta   90.00
_cell.angle_gamma   90.00
#
_symmetry.space_group_name_H-M   'P 1'
#
loop_
_entity.id
_entity.type
_entity.pdbx_description
1 polymer ?
#
loop_
_entity_poly.entity_id
_entity_poly.type
_entity_poly.pdbx_seq_one_letter_code
_entity_poly.pdbx_strand_id
1 'polypeptide(L)'
;MASGLHAALALCVLCYSVRWNETTEFVTFNAGLTETDVPEYATRREAFLLKLSNNEIPGDVVCLQEIWKPDDVAAVVQAAKPNFPHSFSAMHAADGKFAPKPTSPACKAAKIYPMLHCITTQCLSDSGAEMDECISKNCKSVINEVPQDCLSCIADKQSTRAATDLAAIVERLQQCLTTSWHTTFGLLVLSKRPLFDPEVINFHYGTFVLVARGYIRAKRVSRVLDSPLPDRDYPLSDHYGVSVIIQRCACFLWWWPWSRC
;
A
#
# COMPACT_ATOMS: atom_id res chain seq x y z
N MET A 1 28.60 52.10 47.75
CA MET A 1 29.31 51.68 46.52
C MET A 1 29.37 50.16 46.54
N ALA A 2 28.35 49.53 45.94
CA ALA A 2 28.15 48.09 46.00
C ALA A 2 28.59 47.47 44.67
N SER A 3 29.55 46.56 44.78
CA SER A 3 30.04 45.63 43.77
C SER A 3 28.94 44.66 43.32
N GLY A 4 28.75 44.52 42.02
CA GLY A 4 27.89 43.50 41.42
C GLY A 4 28.21 43.32 39.94
N LEU A 5 29.29 42.59 39.66
CA LEU A 5 29.81 42.34 38.31
C LEU A 5 29.70 40.84 37.97
N HIS A 6 29.01 40.56 36.86
CA HIS A 6 29.12 39.38 35.97
C HIS A 6 28.74 37.98 36.49
N ALA A 7 27.46 37.63 36.34
CA ALA A 7 27.07 36.24 36.07
C ALA A 7 27.35 35.94 34.58
N ALA A 8 28.42 35.19 34.31
CA ALA A 8 28.72 34.69 32.98
C ALA A 8 27.72 33.58 32.61
N LEU A 9 26.87 33.88 31.62
CA LEU A 9 26.09 32.88 30.89
C LEU A 9 27.09 31.94 30.18
N ALA A 10 27.37 30.78 30.76
CA ALA A 10 28.01 29.69 30.06
C ALA A 10 26.96 29.08 29.09
N LEU A 11 26.89 29.64 27.89
CA LEU A 11 26.17 29.04 26.77
C LEU A 11 26.91 27.76 26.39
N CYS A 12 26.52 26.65 27.01
CA CYS A 12 27.04 25.33 26.71
C CYS A 12 26.50 24.93 25.33
N VAL A 13 27.20 25.36 24.28
CA VAL A 13 27.01 24.88 22.90
C VAL A 13 27.52 23.45 22.88
N LEU A 14 26.68 22.52 23.33
CA LEU A 14 26.80 21.11 23.01
C LEU A 14 26.48 20.99 21.51
N CYS A 15 27.50 21.24 20.68
CA CYS A 15 27.55 20.70 19.34
C CYS A 15 27.55 19.17 19.49
N TYR A 16 26.36 18.58 19.61
CA TYR A 16 26.16 17.18 19.33
C TYR A 16 26.58 16.97 17.88
N SER A 17 27.82 16.53 17.71
CA SER A 17 28.26 15.88 16.48
C SER A 17 27.41 14.62 16.33
N VAL A 18 26.21 14.79 15.76
CA VAL A 18 25.32 13.70 15.37
C VAL A 18 26.14 12.84 14.42
N ARG A 19 26.54 11.65 14.88
CA ARG A 19 27.22 10.67 14.03
C ARG A 19 26.24 10.22 12.96
N TRP A 20 26.34 10.79 11.75
CA TRP A 20 25.55 10.41 10.58
C TRP A 20 26.03 9.10 9.93
N ASN A 21 26.34 8.08 10.74
CA ASN A 21 26.84 6.80 10.25
C ASN A 21 25.97 5.62 10.67
N GLU A 22 24.68 5.87 10.93
CA GLU A 22 23.71 4.80 11.13
C GLU A 22 23.14 4.37 9.78
N THR A 23 23.58 3.21 9.31
CA THR A 23 22.94 2.48 8.21
C THR A 23 21.47 2.29 8.56
N THR A 24 20.57 2.60 7.62
CA THR A 24 19.13 2.37 7.78
C THR A 24 18.76 1.07 7.10
N GLU A 25 18.16 0.14 7.84
CA GLU A 25 17.74 -1.14 7.29
C GLU A 25 16.27 -1.09 6.83
N PHE A 26 16.04 -1.57 5.59
CA PHE A 26 14.72 -1.66 4.99
C PHE A 26 14.31 -3.12 4.85
N VAL A 27 13.11 -3.43 5.32
CA VAL A 27 12.50 -4.76 5.18
C VAL A 27 11.22 -4.64 4.38
N THR A 28 10.99 -5.60 3.48
CA THR A 28 9.70 -5.77 2.82
C THR A 28 9.14 -7.13 3.17
N PHE A 29 7.86 -7.18 3.50
CA PHE A 29 7.19 -8.42 3.89
C PHE A 29 5.74 -8.44 3.40
N ASN A 30 5.38 -9.49 2.68
CA ASN A 30 3.99 -9.74 2.31
C ASN A 30 3.30 -10.52 3.44
N ALA A 31 2.32 -9.89 4.08
CA ALA A 31 1.61 -10.47 5.21
C ALA A 31 0.55 -11.51 4.79
N GLY A 32 0.05 -11.43 3.55
CA GLY A 32 -1.00 -12.31 3.03
C GLY A 32 -2.25 -12.29 3.90
N LEU A 33 -2.68 -11.11 4.36
CA LEU A 33 -3.90 -10.95 5.17
C LEU A 33 -5.10 -10.76 4.26
N THR A 34 -5.50 -11.88 3.63
CA THR A 34 -6.65 -11.95 2.72
C THR A 34 -7.54 -13.11 3.14
N GLU A 35 -8.70 -12.81 3.73
CA GLU A 35 -9.60 -13.80 4.35
C GLU A 35 -10.09 -14.89 3.38
N THR A 36 -10.26 -14.56 2.10
CA THR A 36 -10.81 -15.46 1.08
C THR A 36 -9.76 -16.27 0.32
N ASP A 37 -8.51 -15.79 0.33
CA ASP A 37 -7.48 -16.27 -0.61
C ASP A 37 -6.37 -17.03 0.11
N VAL A 38 -6.19 -16.78 1.40
CA VAL A 38 -5.15 -17.38 2.22
C VAL A 38 -5.77 -18.21 3.34
N PRO A 39 -5.53 -19.53 3.39
CA PRO A 39 -6.03 -20.39 4.47
C PRO A 39 -5.60 -19.90 5.85
N GLU A 40 -6.42 -20.21 6.86
CA GLU A 40 -6.13 -19.91 8.27
C GLU A 40 -5.88 -18.42 8.56
N TYR A 41 -6.58 -17.55 7.84
CA TYR A 41 -6.48 -16.09 7.96
C TYR A 41 -6.43 -15.61 9.43
N ALA A 42 -7.35 -16.06 10.28
CA ALA A 42 -7.40 -15.65 11.69
C ALA A 42 -6.09 -16.01 12.45
N THR A 43 -5.66 -17.26 12.35
CA THR A 43 -4.42 -17.76 12.98
C THR A 43 -3.19 -17.00 12.48
N ARG A 44 -3.10 -16.78 11.16
CA ARG A 44 -1.98 -16.04 10.54
C ARG A 44 -1.94 -14.59 11.01
N ARG A 45 -3.10 -13.93 11.02
CA ARG A 45 -3.25 -12.55 11.50
C ARG A 45 -2.78 -12.42 12.93
N GLU A 46 -3.24 -13.28 13.83
CA GLU A 46 -2.83 -13.27 15.24
C GLU A 46 -1.33 -13.49 15.42
N ALA A 47 -0.76 -14.50 14.74
CA ALA A 47 0.67 -14.79 14.78
C ALA A 47 1.51 -13.59 14.27
N PHE A 48 1.05 -12.94 13.20
CA PHE A 48 1.73 -11.77 12.65
C PHE A 48 1.71 -10.57 13.61
N LEU A 49 0.55 -10.29 14.23
CA LEU A 49 0.42 -9.22 15.23
C LEU A 49 1.31 -9.46 16.46
N LEU A 50 1.46 -10.73 16.89
CA LEU A 50 2.36 -11.10 17.97
C LEU A 50 3.83 -10.79 17.62
N LYS A 51 4.27 -11.15 16.40
CA LYS A 51 5.64 -10.85 15.93
C LYS A 51 5.95 -9.35 15.93
N LEU A 52 5.00 -8.53 15.48
CA LEU A 52 5.14 -7.07 15.50
C LEU A 52 5.27 -6.53 16.93
N SER A 53 4.42 -7.03 17.84
CA SER A 53 4.41 -6.60 19.24
C SER A 53 5.70 -6.99 19.97
N ASN A 54 6.24 -8.18 19.66
CA ASN A 54 7.47 -8.71 20.25
C ASN A 54 8.76 -8.13 19.65
N ASN A 55 8.66 -7.18 18.71
CA ASN A 55 9.81 -6.63 17.99
C ASN A 55 10.61 -7.70 17.21
N GLU A 56 9.93 -8.72 16.69
CA GLU A 56 10.57 -9.83 15.94
C GLU A 56 10.75 -9.51 14.44
N ILE A 57 10.24 -8.37 13.98
CA ILE A 57 10.43 -7.92 12.59
C ILE A 57 11.68 -7.03 12.53
N PRO A 58 12.74 -7.42 11.80
CA PRO A 58 13.95 -6.62 11.67
C PRO A 58 13.71 -5.34 10.87
N GLY A 59 14.69 -4.44 10.87
CA GLY A 59 14.66 -3.21 10.10
C GLY A 59 14.25 -1.95 10.87
N ASP A 60 14.55 -0.80 10.27
CA ASP A 60 14.15 0.53 10.75
C ASP A 60 12.94 1.07 10.00
N VAL A 61 12.72 0.55 8.80
CA VAL A 61 11.55 0.81 7.95
C VAL A 61 11.06 -0.52 7.41
N VAL A 62 9.78 -0.82 7.63
CA VAL A 62 9.14 -2.05 7.17
C VAL A 62 8.02 -1.71 6.19
N CYS A 63 8.15 -2.19 4.96
CA CYS A 63 7.12 -2.18 3.93
C CYS A 63 6.28 -3.46 4.03
N LEU A 64 5.01 -3.33 4.39
CA LEU A 64 4.08 -4.44 4.44
C LEU A 64 3.17 -4.46 3.20
N GLN A 65 2.97 -5.64 2.62
CA GLN A 65 2.04 -5.91 1.52
C GLN A 65 0.89 -6.82 1.96
N GLU A 66 -0.20 -6.79 1.18
CA GLU A 66 -1.42 -7.59 1.38
C GLU A 66 -2.07 -7.40 2.75
N ILE A 67 -2.15 -6.14 3.18
CA ILE A 67 -2.98 -5.73 4.32
C ILE A 67 -4.19 -5.00 3.75
N TRP A 68 -5.20 -5.78 3.35
CA TRP A 68 -6.28 -5.28 2.52
C TRP A 68 -7.39 -4.58 3.30
N LYS A 69 -7.69 -5.04 4.52
CA LYS A 69 -8.85 -4.56 5.29
C LYS A 69 -8.48 -3.41 6.23
N PRO A 70 -9.39 -2.43 6.40
CA PRO A 70 -9.25 -1.37 7.39
C PRO A 70 -8.89 -1.85 8.81
N ASP A 71 -9.56 -2.89 9.28
CA ASP A 71 -9.36 -3.42 10.63
C ASP A 71 -7.99 -4.10 10.79
N ASP A 72 -7.43 -4.65 9.72
CA ASP A 72 -6.08 -5.22 9.73
C ASP A 72 -5.02 -4.13 9.74
N VAL A 73 -5.19 -3.07 8.95
CA VAL A 73 -4.29 -1.91 8.99
C VAL A 73 -4.28 -1.32 10.40
N ALA A 74 -5.45 -1.10 11.01
CA ALA A 74 -5.56 -0.58 12.36
C ALA A 74 -4.88 -1.49 13.41
N ALA A 75 -5.12 -2.81 13.33
CA ALA A 75 -4.51 -3.76 14.25
C ALA A 75 -2.98 -3.84 14.09
N VAL A 76 -2.48 -3.86 12.86
CA VAL A 76 -1.04 -3.90 12.57
C VAL A 76 -0.35 -2.63 13.07
N VAL A 77 -0.93 -1.45 12.81
CA VAL A 77 -0.40 -0.18 13.34
C VAL A 77 -0.36 -0.19 14.86
N GLN A 78 -1.43 -0.64 15.51
CA GLN A 78 -1.48 -0.69 16.97
C GLN A 78 -0.45 -1.67 17.57
N ALA A 79 -0.30 -2.85 16.98
CA ALA A 79 0.68 -3.86 17.41
C ALA A 79 2.13 -3.40 17.19
N ALA A 80 2.39 -2.72 16.07
CA ALA A 80 3.73 -2.24 15.73
C ALA A 80 4.16 -0.99 16.52
N LYS A 81 3.21 -0.19 17.03
CA LYS A 81 3.45 1.12 17.64
C LYS A 81 4.58 1.20 18.68
N PRO A 82 4.78 0.21 19.57
CA PRO A 82 5.90 0.25 20.54
C PRO A 82 7.28 0.24 19.87
N ASN A 83 7.39 -0.40 18.71
CA ASN A 83 8.65 -0.62 17.99
C ASN A 83 8.78 0.30 16.76
N PHE A 84 7.66 0.68 16.17
CA PHE A 84 7.54 1.54 14.99
C PHE A 84 6.52 2.65 15.28
N PRO A 85 6.91 3.75 15.95
CA PRO A 85 6.00 4.82 16.36
C PRO A 85 5.39 5.59 15.18
N HIS A 86 5.91 5.41 13.96
CA HIS A 86 5.41 6.05 12.76
C HIS A 86 4.88 5.00 11.79
N SER A 87 3.74 5.30 11.16
CA SER A 87 3.18 4.43 10.14
C SER A 87 2.42 5.23 9.09
N PHE A 88 2.25 4.65 7.90
CA PHE A 88 1.48 5.28 6.83
C PHE A 88 0.89 4.26 5.87
N SER A 89 -0.34 4.51 5.41
CA SER A 89 -1.05 3.77 4.37
C SER A 89 -2.00 4.73 3.65
N ALA A 90 -2.65 4.28 2.58
CA ALA A 90 -3.70 5.05 1.88
C ALA A 90 -4.89 5.43 2.78
N MET A 91 -5.01 4.80 3.95
CA MET A 91 -6.03 5.11 4.93
C MET A 91 -5.64 6.22 5.91
N HIS A 92 -4.37 6.61 5.97
CA HIS A 92 -3.94 7.69 6.83
C HIS A 92 -4.28 9.05 6.19
N ALA A 93 -4.81 9.97 7.00
CA ALA A 93 -4.92 11.38 6.66
C ALA A 93 -3.53 12.06 6.77
N ALA A 94 -3.46 13.31 6.31
CA ALA A 94 -2.22 14.10 6.30
C ALA A 94 -1.62 14.33 7.71
N ASP A 95 -2.43 14.22 8.77
CA ASP A 95 -1.99 14.33 10.17
C ASP A 95 -1.46 13.01 10.75
N GLY A 96 -1.37 11.95 9.94
CA GLY A 96 -0.90 10.63 10.36
C GLY A 96 -1.92 9.84 11.20
N LYS A 97 -3.17 10.30 11.31
CA LYS A 97 -4.27 9.51 11.86
C LYS A 97 -5.02 8.79 10.76
N PHE A 98 -5.84 7.79 11.10
CA PHE A 98 -6.76 7.22 10.12
C PHE A 98 -7.77 8.26 9.64
N ALA A 99 -7.90 8.37 8.32
CA ALA A 99 -8.94 9.14 7.68
C ALA A 99 -10.31 8.59 8.10
N PRO A 100 -11.33 9.45 8.25
CA PRO A 100 -12.68 8.98 8.53
C PRO A 100 -13.15 8.07 7.40
N LYS A 101 -13.90 7.03 7.77
CA LYS A 101 -14.50 6.11 6.80
C LYS A 101 -15.34 6.91 5.79
N PRO A 102 -15.20 6.66 4.48
CA PRO A 102 -16.05 7.29 3.47
C PRO A 102 -17.53 7.04 3.78
N THR A 103 -18.36 8.06 3.61
CA THR A 103 -19.82 7.97 3.80
C THR A 103 -20.55 7.71 2.49
N SER A 104 -19.92 8.02 1.35
CA SER A 104 -20.48 7.75 0.03
C SER A 104 -20.18 6.32 -0.44
N PRO A 105 -21.07 5.71 -1.24
CA PRO A 105 -20.78 4.43 -1.88
C PRO A 105 -19.51 4.46 -2.73
N ALA A 106 -18.86 3.30 -2.84
CA ALA A 106 -17.65 3.09 -3.64
C ALA A 106 -17.88 3.44 -5.11
N CYS A 107 -19.03 2.99 -5.63
CA CYS A 107 -19.41 3.14 -7.02
C CYS A 107 -20.53 4.18 -7.16
N LYS A 108 -20.49 4.92 -8.28
CA LYS A 108 -21.61 5.75 -8.74
C LYS A 108 -22.21 5.11 -9.97
N ALA A 109 -23.54 4.99 -10.00
CA ALA A 109 -24.23 4.33 -11.11
C ALA A 109 -23.84 4.91 -12.48
N ALA A 110 -23.78 6.25 -12.59
CA ALA A 110 -23.36 6.96 -13.80
C ALA A 110 -21.94 6.61 -14.30
N LYS A 111 -21.05 6.13 -13.43
CA LYS A 111 -19.70 5.68 -13.79
C LYS A 111 -19.63 4.19 -14.13
N ILE A 112 -20.60 3.41 -13.66
CA ILE A 112 -20.65 1.96 -13.88
C ILE A 112 -21.46 1.57 -15.12
N TYR A 113 -22.54 2.30 -15.43
CA TYR A 113 -23.39 1.97 -16.57
C TYR A 113 -22.64 1.83 -17.90
N PRO A 114 -21.69 2.73 -18.28
CA PRO A 114 -20.93 2.58 -19.51
C PRO A 114 -20.07 1.29 -19.54
N MET A 115 -19.45 0.95 -18.41
CA MET A 115 -18.70 -0.30 -18.25
C MET A 115 -19.61 -1.51 -18.43
N LEU A 116 -20.72 -1.57 -17.69
CA LEU A 116 -21.69 -2.66 -17.79
C LEU A 116 -22.23 -2.82 -19.21
N HIS A 117 -22.61 -1.71 -19.85
CA HIS A 117 -23.10 -1.73 -21.23
C HIS A 117 -22.05 -2.28 -22.20
N CYS A 118 -20.78 -1.93 -22.04
CA CYS A 118 -19.72 -2.51 -22.86
C CYS A 118 -19.59 -4.03 -22.62
N ILE A 119 -19.54 -4.47 -21.36
CA ILE A 119 -19.41 -5.90 -21.03
C ILE A 119 -20.56 -6.70 -21.63
N THR A 120 -21.80 -6.24 -21.48
CA THR A 120 -22.98 -6.96 -21.97
C THR A 120 -23.14 -6.92 -23.49
N THR A 121 -22.55 -5.96 -24.18
CA THR A 121 -22.62 -5.86 -25.65
C THR A 121 -21.45 -6.53 -26.35
N GLN A 122 -20.25 -6.50 -25.77
CA GLN A 122 -19.03 -6.97 -26.40
C GLN A 122 -18.54 -8.33 -25.87
N CYS A 123 -18.89 -8.70 -24.64
CA CYS A 123 -18.26 -9.82 -23.93
C CYS A 123 -19.27 -10.81 -23.31
N LEU A 124 -20.55 -10.74 -23.68
CA LEU A 124 -21.59 -11.57 -23.09
C LEU A 124 -21.46 -13.07 -23.44
N SER A 125 -20.85 -13.38 -24.58
CA SER A 125 -20.62 -14.76 -25.03
C SER A 125 -19.50 -15.48 -24.31
N ASP A 126 -18.63 -14.74 -23.63
CA ASP A 126 -17.38 -15.26 -23.09
C ASP A 126 -17.56 -15.63 -21.61
N SER A 127 -16.67 -16.46 -21.07
CA SER A 127 -16.70 -16.84 -19.65
C SER A 127 -15.30 -17.11 -19.10
N GLY A 128 -15.17 -17.21 -17.78
CA GLY A 128 -13.88 -17.44 -17.13
C GLY A 128 -12.83 -16.39 -17.57
N ALA A 129 -11.67 -16.89 -17.98
CA ALA A 129 -10.55 -16.08 -18.46
C ALA A 129 -10.81 -15.41 -19.83
N GLU A 130 -11.65 -15.99 -20.68
CA GLU A 130 -11.98 -15.41 -21.99
C GLU A 130 -12.74 -14.10 -21.83
N MET A 131 -13.63 -14.03 -20.83
CA MET A 131 -14.33 -12.79 -20.49
C MET A 131 -13.35 -11.73 -20.01
N ASP A 132 -12.39 -12.07 -19.14
CA ASP A 132 -11.38 -11.13 -18.66
C ASP A 132 -10.54 -10.56 -19.82
N GLU A 133 -10.17 -11.41 -20.79
CA GLU A 133 -9.47 -11.00 -22.01
C GLU A 133 -10.34 -10.07 -22.87
N CYS A 134 -11.60 -10.44 -23.10
CA CYS A 134 -12.54 -9.61 -23.86
C CYS A 134 -12.73 -8.24 -23.23
N ILE A 135 -12.96 -8.20 -21.91
CA ILE A 135 -13.14 -6.97 -21.13
C ILE A 135 -11.90 -6.08 -21.27
N SER A 136 -10.72 -6.67 -21.09
CA SER A 136 -9.43 -5.97 -21.18
C SER A 136 -9.14 -5.41 -22.58
N LYS A 137 -9.65 -6.07 -23.63
CA LYS A 137 -9.44 -5.68 -25.03
C LYS A 137 -10.47 -4.66 -25.51
N ASN A 138 -11.75 -4.92 -25.26
CA ASN A 138 -12.88 -4.19 -25.87
C ASN A 138 -13.46 -3.11 -24.96
N CYS A 139 -13.36 -3.28 -23.64
CA CYS A 139 -14.00 -2.38 -22.66
C CYS A 139 -13.01 -1.53 -21.86
N LYS A 140 -11.72 -1.57 -22.20
CA LYS A 140 -10.64 -0.86 -21.49
C LYS A 140 -10.92 0.63 -21.27
N SER A 141 -11.40 1.35 -22.29
CA SER A 141 -11.60 2.80 -22.20
C SER A 141 -12.66 3.16 -21.16
N VAL A 142 -13.83 2.53 -21.21
CA VAL A 142 -14.92 2.78 -20.26
C VAL A 142 -14.58 2.32 -18.84
N ILE A 143 -13.77 1.26 -18.71
CA ILE A 143 -13.32 0.78 -17.40
C ILE A 143 -12.30 1.74 -16.77
N ASN A 144 -11.41 2.31 -17.56
CA ASN A 144 -10.44 3.31 -17.07
C ASN A 144 -11.10 4.58 -16.51
N GLU A 145 -12.37 4.84 -16.85
CA GLU A 145 -13.15 5.95 -16.29
C GLU A 145 -13.80 5.62 -14.94
N VAL A 146 -13.80 4.35 -14.53
CA VAL A 146 -14.32 3.90 -13.25
C VAL A 146 -13.35 4.30 -12.14
N PRO A 147 -13.81 4.99 -11.07
CA PRO A 147 -12.95 5.35 -9.95
C PRO A 147 -12.28 4.13 -9.31
N GLN A 148 -11.04 4.27 -8.87
CA GLN A 148 -10.27 3.18 -8.28
C GLN A 148 -10.96 2.54 -7.07
N ASP A 149 -11.60 3.34 -6.19
CA ASP A 149 -12.35 2.82 -5.05
C ASP A 149 -13.49 1.88 -5.45
N CYS A 150 -14.14 2.16 -6.59
CA CYS A 150 -15.17 1.30 -7.13
C CYS A 150 -14.58 0.00 -7.67
N LEU A 151 -13.49 0.06 -8.47
CA LEU A 151 -12.80 -1.13 -8.97
C LEU A 151 -12.29 -2.02 -7.84
N SER A 152 -11.69 -1.43 -6.80
CA SER A 152 -11.23 -2.15 -5.62
C SER A 152 -12.35 -2.78 -4.82
N CYS A 153 -13.51 -2.11 -4.72
CA CYS A 153 -14.69 -2.72 -4.10
C CYS A 153 -15.17 -3.95 -4.90
N ILE A 154 -15.26 -3.84 -6.24
CA ILE A 154 -15.70 -4.95 -7.10
C ILE A 154 -14.74 -6.13 -6.98
N ALA A 155 -13.42 -5.87 -7.00
CA ALA A 155 -12.39 -6.88 -6.85
C ALA A 155 -12.42 -7.54 -5.47
N ASP A 156 -12.65 -6.79 -4.40
CA ASP A 156 -12.78 -7.38 -3.05
C ASP A 156 -13.98 -8.32 -2.90
N LYS A 157 -15.07 -8.04 -3.62
CA LYS A 157 -16.25 -8.90 -3.65
C LYS A 157 -16.12 -10.09 -4.59
N GLN A 158 -15.01 -10.19 -5.32
CA GLN A 158 -14.68 -11.39 -6.08
C GLN A 158 -14.13 -12.44 -5.12
N SER A 159 -14.99 -13.36 -4.68
CA SER A 159 -14.48 -14.58 -4.05
C SER A 159 -13.72 -15.40 -5.10
N THR A 160 -12.66 -16.08 -4.69
CA THR A 160 -11.84 -17.00 -5.51
C THR A 160 -12.63 -18.13 -6.20
N ARG A 161 -13.93 -18.26 -5.92
CA ARG A 161 -14.82 -19.30 -6.45
C ARG A 161 -16.04 -18.78 -7.17
N ALA A 162 -16.29 -17.47 -7.20
CA ALA A 162 -17.45 -16.93 -7.87
C ALA A 162 -17.18 -16.80 -9.37
N ALA A 163 -18.08 -17.38 -10.17
CA ALA A 163 -18.11 -17.28 -11.61
C ALA A 163 -17.85 -15.84 -12.08
N THR A 164 -17.12 -15.69 -13.18
CA THR A 164 -17.04 -14.42 -13.92
C THR A 164 -18.30 -14.21 -14.75
N ASP A 165 -19.42 -14.87 -14.44
CA ASP A 165 -20.67 -14.64 -15.16
C ASP A 165 -21.23 -13.24 -14.87
N LEU A 166 -22.07 -12.76 -15.79
CA LEU A 166 -22.65 -11.42 -15.70
C LEU A 166 -23.49 -11.22 -14.43
N ALA A 167 -24.17 -12.26 -13.94
CA ALA A 167 -25.01 -12.16 -12.75
C ALA A 167 -24.16 -11.88 -11.51
N ALA A 168 -23.04 -12.58 -11.36
CA ALA A 168 -22.08 -12.34 -10.29
C ALA A 168 -21.46 -10.93 -10.38
N ILE A 169 -21.12 -10.46 -11.59
CA ILE A 169 -20.63 -9.09 -11.79
C ILE A 169 -21.68 -8.05 -11.33
N VAL A 170 -22.94 -8.23 -11.73
CA VAL A 170 -24.05 -7.33 -11.37
C VAL A 170 -24.31 -7.34 -9.85
N GLU A 171 -24.29 -8.50 -9.21
CA GLU A 171 -24.47 -8.62 -7.76
C GLU A 171 -23.37 -7.84 -7.00
N ARG A 172 -22.09 -8.03 -7.36
CA ARG A 172 -20.97 -7.30 -6.76
C ARG A 172 -21.12 -5.79 -6.94
N LEU A 173 -21.55 -5.35 -8.12
CA LEU A 173 -21.79 -3.94 -8.40
C LEU A 173 -22.92 -3.37 -7.55
N GLN A 174 -24.02 -4.10 -7.36
CA GLN A 174 -25.12 -3.66 -6.49
C GLN A 174 -24.65 -3.45 -5.04
N GLN A 175 -23.78 -4.33 -4.53
CA GLN A 175 -23.17 -4.14 -3.22
C GLN A 175 -22.31 -2.88 -3.18
N CYS A 176 -21.46 -2.66 -4.19
CA CYS A 176 -20.57 -1.49 -4.24
C CYS A 176 -21.28 -0.15 -4.55
N LEU A 177 -22.50 -0.19 -5.09
CA LEU A 177 -23.37 0.99 -5.27
C LEU A 177 -24.04 1.46 -3.98
N THR A 178 -24.06 0.61 -2.93
CA THR A 178 -24.69 0.91 -1.64
C THR A 178 -23.69 0.95 -0.49
N THR A 179 -22.52 0.35 -0.66
CA THR A 179 -21.49 0.22 0.38
C THR A 179 -20.38 1.24 0.18
N SER A 180 -20.00 1.95 1.23
CA SER A 180 -18.81 2.79 1.20
C SER A 180 -17.54 1.94 1.25
N TRP A 181 -16.51 2.37 0.52
CA TRP A 181 -15.26 1.62 0.37
C TRP A 181 -14.06 2.56 0.41
N HIS A 182 -12.94 2.07 0.93
CA HIS A 182 -11.68 2.81 0.99
C HIS A 182 -10.57 1.92 0.42
N THR A 183 -9.91 2.36 -0.64
CA THR A 183 -8.80 1.59 -1.20
C THR A 183 -7.58 1.64 -0.29
N THR A 184 -7.15 0.50 0.23
CA THR A 184 -5.94 0.38 1.07
C THR A 184 -4.67 0.15 0.23
N PHE A 185 -4.83 -0.21 -1.05
CA PHE A 185 -3.77 -0.70 -1.95
C PHE A 185 -3.03 -1.93 -1.41
N GLY A 186 -3.48 -2.52 -0.29
CA GLY A 186 -2.75 -3.57 0.40
C GLY A 186 -1.40 -3.12 0.96
N LEU A 187 -1.15 -1.82 1.17
CA LEU A 187 0.17 -1.29 1.52
C LEU A 187 0.18 -0.56 2.87
N LEU A 188 1.20 -0.84 3.67
CA LEU A 188 1.46 -0.15 4.93
C LEU A 188 2.97 -0.01 5.14
N VAL A 189 3.42 1.20 5.48
CA VAL A 189 4.78 1.45 5.95
C VAL A 189 4.76 1.57 7.47
N LEU A 190 5.71 0.92 8.13
CA LEU A 190 6.06 1.10 9.54
C LEU A 190 7.47 1.70 9.61
N SER A 191 7.71 2.63 10.52
CA SER A 191 9.04 3.22 10.69
C SER A 191 9.36 3.60 12.13
N LYS A 192 10.63 3.37 12.50
CA LYS A 192 11.25 3.89 13.73
C LYS A 192 11.47 5.40 13.70
N ARG A 193 11.44 6.01 12.51
CA ARG A 193 11.73 7.43 12.28
C ARG A 193 10.53 8.14 11.66
N PRO A 194 10.35 9.46 11.85
CA PRO A 194 9.24 10.20 11.25
C PRO A 194 9.22 10.07 9.73
N LEU A 195 8.04 9.81 9.17
CA LEU A 195 7.77 9.86 7.74
C LEU A 195 7.40 11.30 7.35
N PHE A 196 8.07 11.87 6.34
CA PHE A 196 7.80 13.22 5.88
C PHE A 196 7.12 13.18 4.52
N ASP A 197 6.03 13.94 4.39
CA ASP A 197 5.15 13.98 3.21
C ASP A 197 4.87 12.59 2.63
N PRO A 198 4.43 11.59 3.45
CA PRO A 198 4.11 10.30 2.90
C PRO A 198 2.86 10.38 2.03
N GLU A 199 2.89 9.72 0.88
CA GLU A 199 1.77 9.66 -0.05
C GLU A 199 1.70 8.29 -0.71
N VAL A 200 0.49 7.87 -1.08
CA VAL A 200 0.30 6.71 -1.94
C VAL A 200 0.18 7.19 -3.38
N ILE A 201 1.06 6.66 -4.23
CA ILE A 201 0.97 6.84 -5.67
C ILE A 201 0.36 5.59 -6.28
N ASN A 202 -0.75 5.75 -7.00
CA ASN A 202 -1.29 4.69 -7.84
C ASN A 202 -0.33 4.46 -9.04
N PHE A 203 0.10 3.23 -9.24
CA PHE A 203 1.12 2.86 -10.23
C PHE A 203 0.59 2.86 -11.68
N HIS A 204 -0.72 3.00 -11.89
CA HIS A 204 -1.36 2.69 -13.17
C HIS A 204 -1.88 3.91 -13.94
N TYR A 205 -1.02 4.89 -14.23
CA TYR A 205 -1.41 5.94 -15.16
C TYR A 205 -1.52 5.36 -16.59
N GLY A 206 -2.74 5.14 -17.09
CA GLY A 206 -3.01 4.71 -18.47
C GLY A 206 -3.12 3.20 -18.71
N THR A 207 -3.02 2.36 -17.67
CA THR A 207 -3.21 0.90 -17.78
C THR A 207 -4.31 0.42 -16.85
N PHE A 208 -5.17 -0.47 -17.33
CA PHE A 208 -6.23 -1.07 -16.53
C PHE A 208 -5.66 -2.10 -15.54
N VAL A 209 -6.04 -1.99 -14.26
CA VAL A 209 -5.92 -3.07 -13.28
C VAL A 209 -7.17 -3.13 -12.39
N LEU A 210 -7.72 -4.34 -12.21
CA LEU A 210 -8.83 -4.57 -11.28
C LEU A 210 -8.42 -4.35 -9.82
N VAL A 211 -7.23 -4.83 -9.47
CA VAL A 211 -6.65 -4.68 -8.15
C VAL A 211 -5.75 -3.44 -8.16
N ALA A 212 -6.09 -2.46 -7.32
CA ALA A 212 -5.30 -1.25 -7.16
C ALA A 212 -3.87 -1.63 -6.79
N ARG A 213 -2.90 -1.16 -7.56
CA ARG A 213 -1.48 -1.22 -7.19
C ARG A 213 -0.95 0.18 -7.00
N GLY A 214 -0.08 0.32 -6.02
CA GLY A 214 0.56 1.58 -5.74
C GLY A 214 1.93 1.38 -5.15
N TYR A 215 2.53 2.50 -4.79
CA TYR A 215 3.67 2.53 -3.89
C TYR A 215 3.51 3.70 -2.92
N ILE A 216 4.05 3.53 -1.72
CA ILE A 216 4.16 4.62 -0.75
C ILE A 216 5.47 5.35 -1.01
N ARG A 217 5.40 6.68 -1.20
CA ARG A 217 6.55 7.58 -1.28
C ARG A 217 6.62 8.40 -0.01
N ALA A 218 7.80 8.61 0.55
CA ALA A 218 8.08 9.58 1.61
C ALA A 218 9.37 10.37 1.28
N LYS A 219 9.44 11.66 1.63
CA LYS A 219 10.55 12.56 1.28
C LYS A 219 11.60 12.66 2.39
N ARG A 220 12.87 12.38 2.10
CA ARG A 220 14.06 12.99 2.76
C ARG A 220 15.34 12.53 2.07
N VAL A 221 16.25 13.45 1.72
CA VAL A 221 17.66 13.17 1.40
C VAL A 221 18.57 14.32 1.80
N SER A 222 19.62 13.99 2.54
CA SER A 222 20.96 14.49 2.22
C SER A 222 21.78 13.31 1.72
N ARG A 223 22.60 13.56 0.69
CA ARG A 223 23.43 12.57 -0.01
C ARG A 223 24.50 12.06 0.97
N VAL A 224 24.63 10.74 1.13
CA VAL A 224 25.72 10.12 1.94
C VAL A 224 26.70 9.33 1.07
N LEU A 225 26.42 9.15 -0.23
CA LEU A 225 27.36 8.51 -1.16
C LEU A 225 27.40 9.27 -2.50
N ASP A 226 28.60 9.75 -2.86
CA ASP A 226 28.91 10.44 -4.11
C ASP A 226 29.43 9.50 -5.22
N SER A 227 29.47 8.18 -4.97
CA SER A 227 30.05 7.20 -5.89
C SER A 227 29.31 5.86 -5.92
N PRO A 228 29.43 5.10 -7.04
CA PRO A 228 28.96 3.72 -7.13
C PRO A 228 29.56 2.84 -6.03
N LEU A 229 28.85 1.78 -5.64
CA LEU A 229 29.43 0.72 -4.81
C LEU A 229 30.62 0.13 -5.57
N PRO A 230 31.84 0.13 -4.99
CA PRO A 230 32.97 -0.53 -5.62
C PRO A 230 32.65 -2.01 -5.88
N ASP A 231 33.12 -2.55 -7.00
CA ASP A 231 33.15 -3.98 -7.32
C ASP A 231 31.81 -4.69 -7.60
N ARG A 232 30.76 -3.96 -8.03
CA ARG A 232 29.50 -4.59 -8.44
C ARG A 232 28.99 -4.09 -9.78
N ASP A 233 29.25 -4.88 -10.82
CA ASP A 233 28.83 -4.64 -12.20
C ASP A 233 27.40 -5.18 -12.45
N TYR A 234 26.41 -4.62 -11.74
CA TYR A 234 25.00 -4.98 -11.96
C TYR A 234 24.35 -4.03 -12.98
N PRO A 235 23.89 -4.52 -14.13
CA PRO A 235 22.99 -3.74 -14.97
C PRO A 235 21.65 -3.53 -14.25
N LEU A 236 21.13 -2.31 -14.32
CA LEU A 236 19.79 -1.96 -13.82
C LEU A 236 18.76 -2.75 -14.64
N SER A 237 18.13 -3.75 -14.02
CA SER A 237 17.15 -4.65 -14.63
C SER A 237 15.80 -4.55 -13.91
N ASP A 238 14.73 -4.77 -14.68
CA ASP A 238 13.36 -4.32 -14.43
C ASP A 238 12.53 -5.24 -13.50
N HIS A 239 13.17 -6.20 -12.81
CA HIS A 239 12.48 -7.23 -12.05
C HIS A 239 13.21 -7.57 -10.73
N TYR A 240 12.57 -7.18 -9.62
CA TYR A 240 12.81 -7.48 -8.18
C TYR A 240 14.06 -6.92 -7.48
N GLY A 241 13.82 -6.33 -6.30
CA GLY A 241 14.83 -6.04 -5.26
C GLY A 241 15.34 -4.60 -5.26
N VAL A 242 14.67 -3.72 -4.51
CA VAL A 242 15.13 -2.34 -4.34
C VAL A 242 16.24 -2.30 -3.29
N SER A 243 17.49 -2.20 -3.73
CA SER A 243 18.56 -1.62 -2.91
C SER A 243 18.36 -0.11 -2.93
N VAL A 244 17.94 0.47 -1.80
CA VAL A 244 17.70 1.90 -1.67
C VAL A 244 18.88 2.54 -0.94
N ILE A 245 19.72 3.26 -1.68
CA ILE A 245 20.41 4.43 -1.11
C ILE A 245 19.35 5.53 -1.09
N ILE A 246 19.02 6.01 0.12
CA ILE A 246 17.80 6.79 0.40
C ILE A 246 17.80 8.08 -0.40
N GLN A 247 17.06 8.04 -1.52
CA GLN A 247 16.36 9.18 -2.08
C GLN A 247 14.84 9.04 -2.11
N ARG A 248 14.32 7.81 -2.01
CA ARG A 248 12.90 7.47 -2.11
C ARG A 248 12.68 6.12 -1.41
N CYS A 249 11.75 6.03 -0.46
CA CYS A 249 11.17 4.74 -0.09
C CYS A 249 10.08 4.40 -1.12
N ALA A 250 10.04 3.17 -1.62
CA ALA A 250 8.95 2.67 -2.46
C ALA A 250 8.65 1.22 -2.04
N CYS A 251 7.43 0.97 -1.57
CA CYS A 251 6.92 -0.38 -1.34
C CYS A 251 6.13 -0.81 -2.57
N PHE A 252 6.45 -1.96 -3.17
CA PHE A 252 5.78 -2.45 -4.38
C PHE A 252 4.91 -3.67 -4.06
N LEU A 253 3.75 -3.78 -4.73
CA LEU A 253 2.89 -4.96 -4.71
C LEU A 253 3.06 -5.73 -6.04
N TRP A 254 3.47 -7.00 -5.99
CA TRP A 254 3.65 -7.85 -7.19
C TRP A 254 2.90 -9.18 -7.05
N TRP A 255 2.03 -9.49 -8.03
CA TRP A 255 1.56 -10.85 -8.32
C TRP A 255 1.08 -11.03 -9.78
N TRP A 256 1.35 -12.21 -10.36
CA TRP A 256 0.69 -12.90 -11.49
C TRP A 256 0.97 -14.42 -11.38
N PRO A 257 0.14 -15.32 -11.97
CA PRO A 257 -0.54 -16.38 -11.25
C PRO A 257 0.31 -17.67 -11.06
N TRP A 258 -0.04 -18.43 -10.03
CA TRP A 258 0.41 -19.80 -9.87
C TRP A 258 -0.22 -20.70 -10.95
N SER A 259 0.54 -21.06 -11.97
CA SER A 259 0.32 -22.26 -12.75
C SER A 259 1.43 -23.28 -12.42
N ARG A 260 1.07 -24.27 -11.60
CA ARG A 260 1.78 -25.54 -11.33
C ARG A 260 3.22 -25.43 -10.78
N CYS A 261 3.34 -25.63 -9.47
CA CYS A 261 4.37 -26.49 -8.85
C CYS A 261 3.64 -27.50 -7.98
#